data_AF-A0A3M2E2B8-F1
#
_entry.id   AF-A0A3M2E2B8-F1
#
_cell.length_a   1.000
_cell.length_b   1.000
_cell.length_c   1.000
_cell.angle_alpha   90.00
_cell.angle_beta   90.00
_cell.angle_gamma   90.00
#
_symmetry.space_group_name_H-M   'P 1'
#
loop_
_entity.id
_entity.type
_entity.pdbx_description
1 polymer ?
#
loop_
_entity_poly.entity_id
_entity_poly.type
_entity_poly.pdbx_seq_one_letter_code
_entity_poly.pdbx_strand_id
1 'polypeptide(L)'
;MGLFDKRKKGGDDFDSPVENIDLNAPPAVQPAASAPAPLAASTPTRPAPEPDPDAAAESEMDDDYDAPAYGIDDAIELMRSLPTDNVELVVQVVKKTLESTKVKVRSIIDDASRKQKDIEGRIDVLKKEIAEYEQEIATRREEIAKLEADHAETTTVKERLELAEKLTTGARGSAKPAPASASGPASHPKTPAVGGSGGRPGASGSGTGSTPSTGTSPKGTTIIAKK
;
A
#
# COMPACT_ATOMS: atom_id res chain seq x y z
N MET A 1 56.14 29.05 -14.07
CA MET A 1 55.17 29.25 -15.16
C MET A 1 54.34 27.97 -15.23
N GLY A 2 53.09 27.85 -14.79
CA GLY A 2 52.03 28.82 -14.56
C GLY A 2 50.83 28.40 -15.40
N LEU A 3 50.01 27.43 -14.95
CA LEU A 3 48.73 27.08 -15.59
C LEU A 3 47.83 26.18 -14.72
N PHE A 4 47.53 26.61 -13.49
CA PHE A 4 46.34 26.11 -12.78
C PHE A 4 45.25 27.17 -12.93
N ASP A 5 44.57 27.12 -14.06
CA ASP A 5 43.42 27.97 -14.32
C ASP A 5 42.25 27.54 -13.45
N LYS A 6 41.79 28.49 -12.65
CA LYS A 6 40.56 28.45 -11.87
C LYS A 6 39.38 28.25 -12.81
N ARG A 7 38.63 27.16 -12.66
CA ARG A 7 37.18 27.16 -12.95
C ARG A 7 36.38 26.95 -11.67
N LYS A 8 35.96 28.11 -11.17
CA LYS A 8 34.94 28.39 -10.17
C LYS A 8 33.57 28.35 -10.85
N LYS A 9 32.55 27.91 -10.08
CA LYS A 9 31.10 28.16 -10.25
C LYS A 9 30.39 27.54 -11.47
N GLY A 10 29.67 26.46 -11.18
CA GLY A 10 28.26 26.23 -11.52
C GLY A 10 27.77 25.31 -10.40
N GLY A 11 26.83 25.70 -9.55
CA GLY A 11 25.55 26.34 -9.85
C GLY A 11 24.52 25.36 -9.29
N ASP A 12 23.76 25.82 -8.33
CA ASP A 12 22.79 25.08 -7.52
C ASP A 12 21.79 24.26 -8.35
N ASP A 13 22.03 22.95 -8.51
CA ASP A 13 21.07 21.97 -9.06
C ASP A 13 20.34 21.17 -7.96
N PHE A 14 20.38 21.65 -6.70
CA PHE A 14 19.69 21.04 -5.56
C PHE A 14 18.45 21.83 -5.11
N ASP A 15 17.94 22.71 -5.99
CA ASP A 15 16.65 23.37 -5.83
C ASP A 15 15.64 22.77 -6.83
N SER A 16 15.57 21.43 -6.84
CA SER A 16 14.37 20.77 -7.34
C SER A 16 13.23 21.19 -6.43
N PRO A 17 12.17 21.85 -6.93
CA PRO A 17 11.07 22.27 -6.10
C PRO A 17 10.54 21.02 -5.40
N VAL A 18 10.53 21.05 -4.07
CA VAL A 18 9.69 20.14 -3.29
C VAL A 18 8.28 20.43 -3.78
N GLU A 19 7.79 19.58 -4.67
CA GLU A 19 6.41 19.62 -5.11
C GLU A 19 5.58 19.48 -3.84
N ASN A 20 4.97 20.59 -3.43
CA ASN A 20 3.94 20.59 -2.41
C ASN A 20 2.77 19.81 -3.00
N ILE A 21 2.75 18.50 -2.77
CA ILE A 21 1.67 17.60 -3.15
C ILE A 21 0.45 18.05 -2.35
N ASP A 22 -0.40 18.83 -3.01
CA ASP A 22 -1.69 19.22 -2.48
C ASP A 22 -2.60 17.97 -2.46
N LEU A 23 -2.70 17.32 -1.30
CA LEU A 23 -3.50 16.12 -1.07
C LEU A 23 -5.01 16.35 -1.27
N ASN A 24 -5.44 17.58 -1.54
CA ASN A 24 -6.83 17.94 -1.76
C ASN A 24 -7.15 18.30 -3.23
N ALA A 25 -6.17 18.17 -4.14
CA ALA A 25 -6.39 18.38 -5.56
C ALA A 25 -7.06 17.16 -6.21
N PRO A 26 -8.14 17.33 -7.00
CA PRO A 26 -8.74 16.23 -7.77
C PRO A 26 -7.71 15.69 -8.79
N PRO A 27 -7.69 14.37 -9.06
CA PRO A 27 -6.67 13.75 -9.90
C PRO A 27 -6.68 14.36 -11.30
N ALA A 28 -5.63 15.11 -11.63
CA ALA A 28 -5.39 15.59 -12.99
C ALA A 28 -5.16 14.37 -13.90
N VAL A 29 -6.03 14.24 -14.89
CA VAL A 29 -5.98 13.20 -15.92
C VAL A 29 -4.69 13.37 -16.71
N GLN A 30 -3.68 12.57 -16.40
CA GLN A 30 -2.43 12.57 -17.16
C GLN A 30 -2.69 12.02 -18.58
N PRO A 31 -2.26 12.72 -19.65
CA PRO A 31 -2.33 12.20 -21.00
C PRO A 31 -1.36 11.01 -21.13
N ALA A 32 -1.91 9.86 -21.52
CA ALA A 32 -1.20 8.60 -21.69
C ALA A 32 0.05 8.75 -22.56
N ALA A 33 1.21 8.60 -21.95
CA ALA A 33 2.47 8.46 -22.65
C ALA A 33 2.51 7.08 -23.34
N SER A 34 2.69 7.13 -24.66
CA SER A 34 2.85 6.00 -25.58
C SER A 34 3.94 5.03 -25.12
N ALA A 35 3.55 3.79 -24.82
CA ALA A 35 4.49 2.69 -24.64
C ALA A 35 4.98 2.17 -26.01
N PRO A 36 6.27 1.81 -26.14
CA PRO A 36 6.84 1.24 -27.36
C PRO A 36 6.42 -0.22 -27.56
N ALA A 37 6.08 -0.53 -28.81
CA ALA A 37 5.64 -1.83 -29.29
C ALA A 37 6.70 -2.94 -29.12
N PRO A 38 6.33 -4.13 -28.61
CA PRO A 38 7.11 -5.33 -28.82
C PRO A 38 6.84 -5.93 -30.21
N LEU A 39 7.93 -6.13 -30.95
CA LEU A 39 7.99 -6.82 -32.24
C LEU A 39 7.67 -8.31 -32.11
N ALA A 40 6.79 -8.77 -33.00
CA ALA A 40 6.80 -10.07 -33.69
C ALA A 40 6.76 -11.37 -32.85
N ALA A 41 5.60 -12.03 -32.88
CA ALA A 41 5.53 -13.49 -33.04
C ALA A 41 4.26 -13.87 -33.82
N SER A 42 4.48 -14.54 -34.94
CA SER A 42 3.51 -14.94 -35.96
C SER A 42 2.49 -15.95 -35.45
N THR A 43 1.20 -15.68 -35.62
CA THR A 43 0.14 -16.69 -35.54
C THR A 43 -0.38 -17.04 -36.94
N PRO A 44 -0.55 -18.34 -37.27
CA PRO A 44 -0.93 -18.81 -38.59
C PRO A 44 -2.38 -18.47 -38.96
N THR A 45 -2.54 -18.08 -40.22
CA THR A 45 -3.79 -17.88 -40.97
C THR A 45 -4.76 -19.04 -40.76
N ARG A 46 -5.87 -18.76 -40.07
CA ARG A 46 -7.06 -19.61 -40.04
C ARG A 46 -8.00 -19.17 -41.17
N PRO A 47 -8.51 -20.08 -42.01
CA PRO A 47 -9.36 -19.74 -43.15
C PRO A 47 -10.67 -19.12 -42.69
N ALA A 48 -11.07 -18.07 -43.40
CA ALA A 48 -12.29 -17.31 -43.23
C ALA A 48 -13.54 -18.18 -43.49
N PRO A 49 -14.52 -18.20 -42.59
CA PRO A 49 -15.89 -18.58 -42.95
C PRO A 49 -16.55 -17.43 -43.73
N GLU A 50 -17.11 -17.76 -44.88
CA GLU A 50 -17.91 -16.87 -45.72
C GLU A 50 -19.14 -16.36 -44.95
N PRO A 51 -19.48 -15.07 -45.02
CA PRO A 51 -20.69 -14.52 -44.41
C PRO A 51 -21.91 -14.82 -45.31
N ASP A 52 -22.85 -15.62 -44.80
CA ASP A 52 -24.19 -15.77 -45.37
C ASP A 52 -24.96 -14.43 -45.32
N PRO A 53 -25.44 -13.89 -46.45
CA PRO A 53 -26.09 -12.58 -46.51
C PRO A 53 -27.63 -12.65 -46.59
N ASP A 54 -28.29 -13.49 -45.79
CA ASP A 54 -29.77 -13.66 -45.85
C ASP A 54 -30.45 -13.94 -44.51
N ALA A 55 -30.04 -13.24 -43.45
CA ALA A 55 -30.84 -13.10 -42.21
C ALA A 55 -31.20 -11.63 -41.99
N ALA A 56 -31.89 -11.06 -42.98
CA ALA A 56 -32.57 -9.80 -42.83
C ALA A 56 -33.76 -9.95 -41.86
N ALA A 57 -33.69 -9.15 -40.79
CA ALA A 57 -34.78 -8.27 -40.40
C ALA A 57 -36.05 -8.89 -39.80
N GLU A 58 -35.91 -9.55 -38.64
CA GLU A 58 -36.91 -9.48 -37.57
C GLU A 58 -36.21 -9.28 -36.22
N SER A 59 -35.30 -8.30 -36.15
CA SER A 59 -35.03 -7.65 -34.87
C SER A 59 -36.26 -6.80 -34.58
N GLU A 60 -37.23 -7.45 -33.93
CA GLU A 60 -38.32 -6.81 -33.22
C GLU A 60 -37.76 -5.54 -32.57
N MET A 61 -38.37 -4.41 -32.92
CA MET A 61 -38.19 -3.16 -32.20
C MET A 61 -38.65 -3.46 -30.77
N ASP A 62 -37.73 -3.93 -29.94
CA ASP A 62 -37.84 -3.85 -28.50
C ASP A 62 -38.00 -2.37 -28.22
N ASP A 63 -39.25 -2.02 -27.99
CA ASP A 63 -39.74 -0.78 -27.43
C ASP A 63 -39.04 -0.55 -26.09
N ASP A 64 -37.75 -0.17 -26.14
CA ASP A 64 -36.98 0.55 -25.13
C ASP A 64 -37.58 1.96 -25.01
N TYR A 65 -38.89 2.01 -24.74
CA TYR A 65 -39.46 3.15 -24.03
C TYR A 65 -38.81 3.10 -22.67
N ASP A 66 -37.78 3.92 -22.56
CA ASP A 66 -37.12 4.49 -21.39
C ASP A 66 -38.16 5.24 -20.51
N ALA A 67 -39.27 4.56 -20.19
CA ALA A 67 -40.10 4.90 -19.06
C ALA A 67 -39.16 4.75 -17.87
N PRO A 68 -38.91 5.82 -17.10
CA PRO A 68 -37.91 5.82 -16.04
C PRO A 68 -38.16 4.62 -15.14
N ALA A 69 -37.33 3.59 -15.35
CA ALA A 69 -37.56 2.27 -14.79
C ALA A 69 -37.20 2.38 -13.32
N TYR A 70 -38.21 2.64 -12.49
CA TYR A 70 -38.05 2.87 -11.06
C TYR A 70 -37.18 1.76 -10.45
N GLY A 71 -35.93 2.12 -10.13
CA GLY A 71 -34.86 1.20 -9.79
C GLY A 71 -34.67 1.04 -8.28
N ILE A 72 -33.66 0.25 -7.90
CA ILE A 72 -33.26 0.17 -6.49
C ILE A 72 -32.74 1.50 -5.95
N ASP A 73 -32.10 2.31 -6.79
CA ASP A 73 -31.56 3.61 -6.36
C ASP A 73 -32.67 4.60 -5.99
N ASP A 74 -33.72 4.70 -6.81
CA ASP A 74 -34.91 5.52 -6.52
C ASP A 74 -35.62 5.02 -5.25
N ALA A 75 -35.71 3.71 -5.05
CA ALA A 75 -36.27 3.11 -3.84
C ALA A 75 -35.45 3.46 -2.59
N ILE A 76 -34.12 3.47 -2.69
CA ILE A 76 -33.24 3.86 -1.59
C ILE A 76 -33.40 5.35 -1.26
N GLU A 77 -33.45 6.21 -2.27
CA GLU A 77 -33.68 7.65 -2.09
C GLU A 77 -35.01 7.93 -1.42
N LEU A 78 -36.08 7.28 -1.88
CA LEU A 78 -37.40 7.36 -1.27
C LEU A 78 -37.33 6.94 0.21
N MET A 79 -36.73 5.80 0.52
CA MET A 79 -36.62 5.31 1.91
C MET A 79 -35.77 6.22 2.80
N ARG A 80 -34.78 6.95 2.25
CA ARG A 80 -33.98 7.94 3.00
C ARG A 80 -34.73 9.24 3.29
N SER A 81 -35.67 9.61 2.43
CA SER A 81 -36.46 10.85 2.57
C SER A 81 -37.61 10.73 3.59
N LEU A 82 -38.00 9.50 3.93
CA LEU A 82 -39.15 9.24 4.81
C LEU A 82 -38.74 9.24 6.28
N PRO A 83 -39.63 9.68 7.20
CA PRO A 83 -39.37 9.62 8.63
C PRO A 83 -39.05 8.19 9.08
N THR A 84 -38.02 8.02 9.89
CA THR A 84 -37.65 6.72 10.46
C THR A 84 -38.59 6.26 11.58
N ASP A 85 -39.44 7.15 12.07
CA ASP A 85 -40.44 6.85 13.08
C ASP A 85 -41.59 6.07 12.43
N ASN A 86 -41.71 4.78 12.77
CA ASN A 86 -42.73 3.84 12.27
C ASN A 86 -42.45 3.26 10.86
N VAL A 87 -41.29 2.60 10.72
CA VAL A 87 -40.85 1.91 9.49
C VAL A 87 -41.92 1.00 8.88
N GLU A 88 -42.69 0.27 9.70
CA GLU A 88 -43.75 -0.63 9.20
C GLU A 88 -44.83 0.11 8.40
N LEU A 89 -45.28 1.26 8.90
CA LEU A 89 -46.28 2.09 8.23
C LEU A 89 -45.70 2.65 6.92
N VAL A 90 -44.45 3.13 6.98
CA VAL A 90 -43.72 3.66 5.82
C VAL A 90 -43.62 2.60 4.72
N VAL A 91 -43.20 1.38 5.06
CA VAL A 91 -43.07 0.27 4.10
C VAL A 91 -44.43 -0.08 3.48
N GLN A 92 -45.52 -0.07 4.27
CA GLN A 92 -46.86 -0.31 3.74
C GLN A 92 -47.32 0.78 2.77
N VAL A 93 -47.07 2.06 3.09
CA VAL A 93 -47.41 3.18 2.22
C VAL A 93 -46.58 3.11 0.94
N VAL A 94 -45.26 2.92 1.04
CA VAL A 94 -44.36 2.79 -0.11
C VAL A 94 -44.79 1.63 -1.00
N LYS A 95 -45.08 0.46 -0.43
CA LYS A 95 -45.57 -0.70 -1.20
C LYS A 95 -46.86 -0.37 -1.96
N LYS A 96 -47.86 0.23 -1.30
CA LYS A 96 -49.13 0.61 -1.96
C LYS A 96 -48.91 1.68 -3.05
N THR A 97 -48.03 2.64 -2.81
CA THR A 97 -47.68 3.68 -3.78
C THR A 97 -47.01 3.08 -5.01
N LEU A 98 -46.04 2.18 -4.83
CA LEU A 98 -45.37 1.47 -5.92
C LEU A 98 -46.32 0.55 -6.70
N GLU A 99 -47.24 -0.14 -6.02
CA GLU A 99 -48.28 -0.93 -6.67
C GLU A 99 -49.22 -0.05 -7.52
N SER A 100 -49.54 1.17 -7.05
CA SER A 100 -50.35 2.14 -7.79
C SER A 100 -49.65 2.71 -9.03
N THR A 101 -48.32 2.84 -8.99
CA THR A 101 -47.51 3.25 -10.17
C THR A 101 -47.14 2.08 -11.07
N LYS A 102 -47.69 0.87 -10.81
CA LYS A 102 -47.43 -0.38 -11.53
C LYS A 102 -45.96 -0.85 -11.46
N VAL A 103 -45.22 -0.40 -10.45
CA VAL A 103 -43.84 -0.84 -10.21
C VAL A 103 -43.86 -2.14 -9.40
N LYS A 104 -43.20 -3.18 -9.90
CA LYS A 104 -43.15 -4.49 -9.24
C LYS A 104 -42.09 -4.48 -8.14
N VAL A 105 -42.51 -4.53 -6.89
CA VAL A 105 -41.58 -4.63 -5.74
C VAL A 105 -40.58 -5.80 -5.89
N ARG A 106 -41.00 -6.90 -6.52
CA ARG A 106 -40.13 -8.06 -6.75
C ARG A 106 -38.93 -7.73 -7.65
N SER A 107 -39.11 -6.96 -8.72
CA SER A 107 -37.99 -6.61 -9.62
C SER A 107 -36.97 -5.71 -8.92
N ILE A 108 -37.43 -4.81 -8.04
CA ILE A 108 -36.55 -3.98 -7.20
C ILE A 108 -35.72 -4.86 -6.26
N ILE A 109 -36.33 -5.89 -5.64
CA ILE A 109 -35.62 -6.82 -4.75
C ILE A 109 -34.56 -7.62 -5.52
N ASP A 110 -34.91 -8.12 -6.71
CA ASP A 110 -33.97 -8.87 -7.55
C ASP A 110 -32.81 -7.96 -8.00
N ASP A 111 -33.10 -6.71 -8.32
CA ASP A 111 -32.09 -5.70 -8.68
C ASP A 111 -31.17 -5.35 -7.50
N ALA A 112 -31.74 -5.12 -6.32
CA ALA A 112 -31.00 -4.92 -5.08
C ALA A 112 -30.07 -6.11 -4.78
N SER A 113 -30.55 -7.33 -5.00
CA SER A 113 -29.77 -8.55 -4.78
C SER A 113 -28.59 -8.66 -5.76
N ARG A 114 -28.75 -8.22 -7.02
CA ARG A 114 -27.65 -8.15 -7.98
C ARG A 114 -26.63 -7.09 -7.58
N LYS A 115 -27.09 -5.86 -7.31
CA LYS A 115 -26.23 -4.76 -6.89
C LYS A 115 -25.46 -5.06 -5.61
N GLN A 116 -26.11 -5.72 -4.65
CA GLN A 116 -25.47 -6.19 -3.42
C GLN A 116 -24.31 -7.16 -3.73
N LYS A 117 -24.55 -8.18 -4.56
CA LYS A 117 -23.50 -9.13 -4.95
C LYS A 117 -22.34 -8.46 -5.69
N ASP A 118 -22.63 -7.51 -6.57
CA ASP A 118 -21.59 -6.77 -7.30
C ASP A 118 -20.74 -5.92 -6.35
N ILE A 119 -21.37 -5.24 -5.39
CA ILE A 119 -20.69 -4.45 -4.36
C ILE A 119 -19.84 -5.37 -3.46
N GLU A 120 -20.40 -6.49 -2.99
CA GLU A 120 -19.68 -7.48 -2.20
C GLU A 120 -18.46 -8.03 -2.96
N GLY A 121 -18.63 -8.37 -4.24
CA GLY A 121 -17.53 -8.80 -5.10
C GLY A 121 -16.42 -7.75 -5.23
N ARG A 122 -16.78 -6.47 -5.43
CA ARG A 122 -15.79 -5.37 -5.47
C ARG A 122 -15.09 -5.18 -4.13
N ILE A 123 -15.82 -5.26 -3.01
CA ILE A 123 -15.25 -5.19 -1.66
C ILE A 123 -14.22 -6.30 -1.47
N ASP A 124 -14.53 -7.52 -1.91
CA ASP A 124 -13.62 -8.66 -1.76
C ASP A 124 -12.36 -8.54 -2.64
N VAL A 125 -12.48 -7.98 -3.85
CA VAL A 125 -11.32 -7.63 -4.68
C VAL A 125 -10.45 -6.60 -3.98
N LEU A 126 -11.03 -5.48 -3.53
CA LEU A 126 -10.30 -4.42 -2.83
C LEU A 126 -9.62 -4.92 -1.55
N LYS A 127 -10.27 -5.80 -0.77
CA LYS A 127 -9.66 -6.42 0.42
C LYS A 127 -8.43 -7.25 0.08
N LYS A 128 -8.46 -7.99 -1.04
CA LYS A 128 -7.30 -8.77 -1.49
C LYS A 128 -6.16 -7.87 -1.91
N GLU A 129 -6.44 -6.83 -2.70
CA GLU A 129 -5.45 -5.82 -3.11
C GLU A 129 -4.81 -5.13 -1.89
N ILE A 130 -5.60 -4.75 -0.89
CA ILE A 130 -5.09 -4.19 0.38
C ILE A 130 -4.13 -5.18 1.06
N ALA A 131 -4.51 -6.46 1.15
CA ALA A 131 -3.66 -7.47 1.77
C ALA A 131 -2.34 -7.69 1.00
N GLU A 132 -2.36 -7.63 -0.34
CA GLU A 132 -1.16 -7.69 -1.18
C GLU A 132 -0.25 -6.47 -0.94
N TYR A 133 -0.82 -5.26 -0.92
CA TYR A 133 -0.06 -4.05 -0.63
C TYR A 133 0.52 -4.03 0.80
N GLU A 134 -0.20 -4.55 1.79
CA GLU A 134 0.32 -4.68 3.15
C GLU A 134 1.54 -5.61 3.23
N GLN A 135 1.54 -6.71 2.47
CA GLN A 135 2.69 -7.61 2.36
C GLN A 135 3.88 -6.94 1.68
N GLU A 136 3.64 -6.17 0.61
CA GLU A 136 4.70 -5.41 -0.07
C GLU A 136 5.30 -4.35 0.86
N ILE A 137 4.46 -3.61 1.60
CA ILE A 137 4.91 -2.63 2.60
C ILE A 137 5.75 -3.32 3.68
N ALA A 138 5.35 -4.50 4.16
CA ALA A 138 6.12 -5.25 5.15
C ALA A 138 7.51 -5.63 4.59
N THR A 139 7.57 -6.14 3.37
CA THR A 139 8.84 -6.50 2.70
C THR A 139 9.76 -5.29 2.54
N ARG A 140 9.22 -4.15 2.08
CA ARG A 140 10.00 -2.91 1.92
C ARG A 140 10.49 -2.36 3.27
N ARG A 141 9.69 -2.49 4.33
CA ARG A 141 10.13 -2.10 5.69
C ARG A 141 11.30 -2.95 6.18
N GLU A 142 11.30 -4.24 5.91
CA GLU A 142 12.42 -5.13 6.25
C GLU A 142 13.68 -4.74 5.46
N GLU A 143 13.55 -4.43 4.18
CA GLU A 143 14.65 -3.97 3.35
C GLU A 143 15.23 -2.63 3.85
N ILE A 144 14.38 -1.66 4.18
CA ILE A 144 14.80 -0.38 4.77
C ILE A 144 15.57 -0.63 6.06
N ALA A 145 15.03 -1.45 6.97
CA ALA A 145 15.68 -1.76 8.25
C ALA A 145 17.07 -2.39 8.06
N LYS A 146 17.22 -3.27 7.06
CA LYS A 146 18.52 -3.86 6.70
C LYS A 146 19.50 -2.80 6.18
N LEU A 147 19.07 -1.95 5.26
CA LEU A 147 19.91 -0.89 4.70
C LEU A 147 20.33 0.14 5.76
N GLU A 148 19.44 0.48 6.69
CA GLU A 148 19.76 1.35 7.83
C GLU A 148 20.83 0.73 8.73
N ALA A 149 20.77 -0.58 9.00
CA ALA A 149 21.79 -1.28 9.76
C ALA A 149 23.15 -1.25 9.04
N ASP A 150 23.18 -1.60 7.75
CA ASP A 150 24.40 -1.55 6.93
C ASP A 150 24.98 -0.13 6.88
N HIS A 151 24.12 0.88 6.73
CA HIS A 151 24.52 2.29 6.75
C HIS A 151 25.12 2.71 8.10
N ALA A 152 24.51 2.30 9.22
CA ALA A 152 25.03 2.57 10.55
C ALA A 152 26.42 1.92 10.73
N GLU A 153 26.57 0.65 10.35
CA GLU A 153 27.85 -0.06 10.43
C GLU A 153 28.93 0.63 9.59
N THR A 154 28.66 0.93 8.32
CA THR A 154 29.61 1.61 7.44
C THR A 154 30.00 3.00 7.96
N THR A 155 29.06 3.74 8.54
CA THR A 155 29.33 5.03 9.19
C THR A 155 30.31 4.85 10.36
N THR A 156 30.07 3.88 11.26
CA THR A 156 30.99 3.64 12.39
C THR A 156 32.38 3.19 11.94
N VAL A 157 32.49 2.39 10.88
CA VAL A 157 33.77 1.94 10.32
C VAL A 157 34.53 3.13 9.73
N LYS A 158 33.84 3.96 8.94
CA LYS A 158 34.41 5.18 8.37
C LYS A 158 34.96 6.10 9.46
N GLU A 159 34.16 6.40 10.49
CA GLU A 159 34.57 7.25 11.61
C GLU A 159 35.83 6.71 12.32
N ARG A 160 35.90 5.39 12.55
CA ARG A 160 37.08 4.77 13.17
C ARG A 160 38.33 4.85 12.30
N LEU A 161 38.19 4.65 10.98
CA LEU A 161 39.31 4.75 10.04
C LEU A 161 39.83 6.19 9.95
N GLU A 162 38.94 7.17 9.90
CA GLU A 162 39.33 8.59 9.90
C GLU A 162 40.06 8.97 11.21
N LEU A 163 39.63 8.46 12.36
CA LEU A 163 40.34 8.67 13.63
C LEU A 163 41.74 8.02 13.62
N ALA A 164 41.86 6.79 13.10
CA ALA A 164 43.14 6.12 12.98
C ALA A 164 44.12 6.85 12.04
N GLU A 165 43.61 7.40 10.93
CA GLU A 165 44.39 8.22 9.99
C GLU A 165 44.88 9.51 10.64
N LYS A 166 44.02 10.21 11.39
CA LYS A 166 44.37 11.44 12.13
C LYS A 166 45.45 11.16 13.18
N LEU A 167 45.37 10.06 13.93
CA LEU A 167 46.38 9.66 14.90
C LEU A 167 47.72 9.29 14.24
N THR A 168 47.68 8.57 13.11
CA THR A 168 48.89 8.17 12.38
C THR A 168 49.60 9.36 11.75
N THR A 169 48.85 10.28 11.14
CA THR A 169 49.40 11.49 10.51
C THR A 169 49.95 12.46 11.57
N GLY A 170 49.26 12.62 12.70
CA GLY A 170 49.71 13.47 13.80
C GLY A 170 50.99 12.97 14.48
N ALA A 171 51.14 11.65 14.69
CA ALA A 171 52.32 11.07 15.34
C ALA A 171 53.60 11.15 14.48
N ARG A 172 53.47 11.17 13.16
CA ARG A 172 54.62 11.19 12.23
C ARG A 172 55.29 12.57 12.12
N GLY A 173 54.65 13.63 12.60
CA GLY A 173 55.17 14.99 12.57
C GLY A 173 56.20 15.34 13.64
N SER A 174 56.36 14.54 14.70
CA SER A 174 57.13 14.95 15.89
C SER A 174 58.16 13.95 16.43
N ALA A 175 58.36 12.79 15.80
CA ALA A 175 59.33 11.80 16.27
C ALA A 175 60.57 11.72 15.36
N LYS A 176 61.62 12.45 15.76
CA LYS A 176 63.01 12.18 15.35
C LYS A 176 63.33 10.71 15.68
N PRO A 177 63.76 9.88 14.71
CA PRO A 177 63.94 8.44 14.92
C PRO A 177 65.11 8.18 15.88
N ALA A 178 64.82 7.52 17.01
CA ALA A 178 65.83 6.96 17.91
C ALA A 178 66.04 5.48 17.56
N PRO A 179 67.29 4.98 17.53
CA PRO A 179 67.60 3.64 17.06
C PRO A 179 67.21 2.52 18.03
N ALA A 180 66.95 1.37 17.43
CA ALA A 180 66.49 0.12 18.00
C ALA A 180 67.30 -0.38 19.20
N SER A 181 66.59 -0.90 20.20
CA SER A 181 67.13 -1.85 21.17
C SER A 181 66.33 -3.15 21.10
N ALA A 182 67.05 -4.22 20.77
CA ALA A 182 66.58 -5.58 20.61
C ALA A 182 66.44 -6.32 21.96
N SER A 183 65.78 -7.50 21.89
CA SER A 183 65.67 -8.59 22.89
C SER A 183 64.39 -8.52 23.75
N GLY A 184 63.54 -9.54 23.88
CA GLY A 184 63.71 -10.98 23.65
C GLY A 184 62.35 -11.74 23.76
N PRO A 185 62.36 -13.08 23.98
CA PRO A 185 61.45 -14.02 23.31
C PRO A 185 60.32 -14.63 24.18
N ALA A 186 59.33 -15.17 23.45
CA ALA A 186 58.50 -16.37 23.69
C ALA A 186 57.89 -16.64 25.08
N SER A 187 56.55 -16.78 25.11
CA SER A 187 55.82 -17.73 25.97
C SER A 187 54.35 -17.89 25.51
N HIS A 188 54.00 -19.05 24.94
CA HIS A 188 52.62 -19.58 24.92
C HIS A 188 52.17 -19.92 26.35
N PRO A 189 50.85 -19.97 26.68
CA PRO A 189 50.20 -21.28 26.65
C PRO A 189 48.65 -21.31 26.45
N LYS A 190 48.21 -22.50 26.00
CA LYS A 190 47.04 -23.29 26.42
C LYS A 190 45.60 -22.81 26.14
N THR A 191 45.01 -23.55 25.21
CA THR A 191 43.60 -23.97 25.15
C THR A 191 43.11 -24.62 26.46
N PRO A 192 41.81 -24.46 26.78
CA PRO A 192 41.03 -25.54 27.37
C PRO A 192 39.79 -25.87 26.53
N ALA A 193 39.65 -27.17 26.23
CA ALA A 193 38.42 -27.81 25.84
C ALA A 193 37.63 -28.20 27.10
N VAL A 194 36.31 -27.94 27.12
CA VAL A 194 35.21 -28.49 27.95
C VAL A 194 33.97 -27.77 27.42
N GLY A 195 32.87 -28.37 26.95
CA GLY A 195 32.26 -29.64 27.32
C GLY A 195 31.01 -29.36 28.18
N GLY A 196 29.84 -29.12 27.57
CA GLY A 196 28.54 -29.01 28.25
C GLY A 196 27.48 -28.30 27.39
N SER A 197 26.60 -28.99 26.66
CA SER A 197 25.37 -29.65 27.15
C SER A 197 24.34 -28.69 27.76
N GLY A 198 23.42 -28.23 26.90
CA GLY A 198 21.97 -28.16 27.16
C GLY A 198 21.42 -27.20 28.23
N GLY A 199 20.59 -26.24 27.83
CA GLY A 199 19.76 -25.52 28.80
C GLY A 199 19.00 -24.29 28.32
N ARG A 200 17.93 -24.51 27.53
CA ARG A 200 16.66 -23.73 27.44
C ARG A 200 16.65 -22.24 27.02
N PRO A 201 15.64 -21.83 26.23
CA PRO A 201 15.35 -20.44 25.92
C PRO A 201 14.63 -19.79 27.10
N GLY A 202 15.18 -18.66 27.57
CA GLY A 202 14.59 -17.82 28.61
C GLY A 202 14.35 -16.42 28.06
N ALA A 203 13.08 -16.13 27.78
CA ALA A 203 12.57 -14.80 27.52
C ALA A 203 12.80 -13.86 28.71
N SER A 204 13.34 -12.67 28.45
CA SER A 204 13.18 -11.43 29.21
C SER A 204 13.90 -10.33 28.41
N GLY A 205 13.30 -9.26 27.88
CA GLY A 205 12.17 -8.49 28.37
C GLY A 205 12.67 -7.30 29.19
N SER A 206 13.05 -6.19 28.54
CA SER A 206 13.20 -4.85 29.16
C SER A 206 13.40 -3.75 28.11
N GLY A 207 12.52 -2.73 28.12
CA GLY A 207 12.73 -1.45 27.44
C GLY A 207 11.53 -0.97 26.60
N THR A 208 10.38 -0.65 27.20
CA THR A 208 9.93 0.71 27.57
C THR A 208 9.59 1.64 26.39
N GLY A 209 8.30 1.91 26.19
CA GLY A 209 7.86 3.14 25.52
C GLY A 209 6.49 3.10 24.82
N SER A 210 5.54 3.88 25.35
CA SER A 210 4.34 4.43 24.67
C SER A 210 3.05 3.60 24.58
N THR A 211 2.33 3.63 25.71
CA THR A 211 0.89 3.96 25.88
C THR A 211 -0.13 3.62 24.77
N PRO A 212 -1.11 2.74 25.04
CA PRO A 212 -2.35 2.66 24.28
C PRO A 212 -3.40 3.67 24.78
N SER A 213 -3.90 4.51 23.86
CA SER A 213 -5.07 5.36 24.07
C SER A 213 -6.34 4.50 24.12
N THR A 214 -7.00 4.48 25.28
CA THR A 214 -8.28 3.82 25.51
C THR A 214 -9.42 4.72 25.04
N GLY A 215 -9.93 4.45 23.84
CA GLY A 215 -11.20 4.99 23.36
C GLY A 215 -12.38 4.23 23.97
N THR A 216 -12.79 4.66 25.16
CA THR A 216 -14.03 4.24 25.84
C THR A 216 -15.26 4.70 25.04
N SER A 217 -16.09 3.75 24.59
CA SER A 217 -17.55 3.94 24.46
C SER A 217 -18.29 2.61 24.24
N PRO A 218 -18.96 2.08 25.27
CA PRO A 218 -20.23 1.42 25.04
C PRO A 218 -21.33 1.99 25.97
N LYS A 219 -22.33 2.64 25.38
CA LYS A 219 -23.67 2.88 25.95
C LYS A 219 -24.66 2.44 24.87
N GLY A 220 -25.67 1.61 25.09
CA GLY A 220 -26.14 0.87 26.24
C GLY A 220 -27.24 -0.06 25.74
N THR A 221 -27.30 -1.29 26.26
CA THR A 221 -28.35 -2.27 25.96
C THR A 221 -29.31 -2.30 27.15
N THR A 222 -30.56 -1.90 26.93
CA THR A 222 -31.65 -2.11 27.89
C THR A 222 -32.58 -3.17 27.31
N ILE A 223 -32.50 -4.38 27.86
CA ILE A 223 -33.50 -5.43 27.65
C ILE A 223 -34.53 -5.32 28.76
N ILE A 224 -35.77 -4.99 28.40
CA ILE A 224 -36.93 -5.11 29.29
C ILE A 224 -37.66 -6.38 28.89
N ALA A 225 -37.51 -7.42 29.71
CA ALA A 225 -38.39 -8.57 29.70
C ALA A 225 -39.66 -8.22 30.50
N LYS A 226 -40.84 -8.38 29.90
CA LYS A 226 -42.11 -8.39 30.63
C LYS A 226 -42.80 -9.74 30.48
N LYS A 227 -43.13 -10.23 31.67
CA LYS A 227 -44.00 -11.30 32.14
C LYS A 227 -45.21 -11.63 31.27
#